data_AF-A0A4W3H2N2-F1
#
_entry.id   AF-A0A4W3H2N2-F1
#
_cell.length_a   1.000
_cell.length_b   1.000
_cell.length_c   1.000
_cell.angle_alpha   90.00
_cell.angle_beta   90.00
_cell.angle_gamma   90.00
#
_symmetry.space_group_name_H-M   'P 1'
#
loop_
_entity.id
_entity.type
_entity.pdbx_description
1 polymer ?
#
loop_
_entity_poly.entity_id
_entity_poly.type
_entity_poly.pdbx_seq_one_letter_code
_entity_poly.pdbx_strand_id
1 'polypeptide(L)'
;MLEMDRLERQLVNLPLLLDASSYVPDTVDLTEDAMAREYWLSCFEDALDGVVKRAVASQPLALDAAERAEKFRQKYRHKLQTLRHQPFAYGSLTVRSLLDTREHCLNEFNFPDPYSKVKQRENDVALKHFQKVVQALESLNMEQRQFALVKGLLAGNVFDWGAKAVSDVLETDPAFGFEEAKKQLQARPWLVDAYDDWLERLKIIVE
;
A
#
# COMPACT_ATOMS: atom_id res chain seq x y z
N MET A 1 22.47 -1.63 -12.47
CA MET A 1 21.14 -2.26 -12.54
C MET A 1 21.30 -3.66 -11.98
N LEU A 2 20.78 -3.89 -10.78
CA LEU A 2 20.85 -5.21 -10.14
C LEU A 2 19.90 -6.16 -10.89
N GLU A 3 20.08 -7.48 -10.79
CA GLU A 3 19.13 -8.43 -11.39
C GLU A 3 17.69 -8.21 -10.93
N MET A 4 17.53 -7.66 -9.72
CA MET A 4 16.26 -7.27 -9.10
C MET A 4 15.51 -6.16 -9.88
N ASP A 5 16.18 -5.40 -10.75
CA ASP A 5 15.58 -4.27 -11.48
C ASP A 5 15.19 -4.65 -12.93
N ARG A 6 15.38 -5.92 -13.34
CA ARG A 6 15.10 -6.36 -14.71
C ARG A 6 13.61 -6.64 -14.92
N LEU A 7 12.94 -5.74 -15.63
CA LEU A 7 11.57 -5.94 -16.10
C LEU A 7 11.55 -6.58 -17.50
N GLU A 8 10.54 -7.40 -17.77
CA GLU A 8 10.35 -8.06 -19.07
C GLU A 8 10.04 -7.07 -20.20
N ARG A 9 9.62 -5.85 -19.86
CA ARG A 9 9.22 -4.81 -20.82
C ARG A 9 10.08 -3.57 -20.64
N GLN A 10 10.41 -2.94 -21.76
CA GLN A 10 11.06 -1.64 -21.76
C GLN A 10 10.11 -0.61 -21.13
N LEU A 11 10.56 0.01 -20.04
CA LEU A 11 9.88 1.15 -19.45
C LEU A 11 10.25 2.44 -20.18
N VAL A 12 9.31 3.38 -20.22
CA VAL A 12 9.50 4.74 -20.70
C VAL A 12 9.05 5.74 -19.62
N ASN A 13 9.56 6.97 -19.70
CA ASN A 13 9.19 8.01 -18.76
C ASN A 13 7.69 8.34 -18.85
N LEU A 14 7.10 8.73 -17.73
CA LEU A 14 5.73 9.24 -17.71
C LEU A 14 5.66 10.55 -18.51
N PRO A 15 4.70 10.72 -19.43
CA PRO A 15 4.68 11.83 -20.39
C PRO A 15 4.45 13.21 -19.75
N LEU A 16 3.91 13.24 -18.52
CA LEU A 16 3.67 14.48 -17.76
C LEU A 16 4.83 14.83 -16.82
N LEU A 17 5.90 14.03 -16.79
CA LEU A 17 7.06 14.33 -15.98
C LEU A 17 7.85 15.47 -16.65
N LEU A 18 7.95 16.61 -15.96
CA LEU A 18 8.57 17.82 -16.50
C LEU A 18 10.04 17.58 -16.89
N ASP A 19 10.79 16.93 -16.01
CA ASP A 19 12.17 16.54 -16.24
C ASP A 19 12.44 15.18 -15.60
N ALA A 20 12.69 14.18 -16.44
CA ALA A 20 12.96 12.83 -15.99
C ALA A 20 14.35 12.67 -15.34
N SER A 21 15.30 13.57 -15.64
CA SER A 21 16.68 13.45 -15.16
C SER A 21 16.84 13.88 -13.71
N SER A 22 16.01 14.81 -13.23
CA SER A 22 16.01 15.31 -11.86
C SER A 22 14.94 14.68 -10.96
N TYR A 23 14.04 13.87 -11.53
CA TYR A 23 12.95 13.25 -10.76
C TYR A 23 13.46 12.16 -9.84
N VAL A 24 13.18 12.30 -8.54
CA VAL A 24 13.46 11.30 -7.51
C VAL A 24 12.12 10.76 -6.99
N PRO A 25 11.80 9.47 -7.24
CA PRO A 25 10.51 8.90 -6.84
C PRO A 25 10.44 8.55 -5.35
N ASP A 26 11.57 8.45 -4.64
CA ASP A 26 11.62 8.22 -3.20
C ASP A 26 11.64 9.54 -2.44
N THR A 27 10.68 9.73 -1.55
CA THR A 27 10.63 10.92 -0.69
C THR A 27 11.51 10.80 0.56
N VAL A 28 11.92 9.58 0.92
CA VAL A 28 12.73 9.29 2.11
C VAL A 28 13.87 8.35 1.72
N ASP A 29 15.11 8.82 1.92
CA ASP A 29 16.31 8.00 1.82
C ASP A 29 16.64 7.38 3.18
N LEU A 30 16.36 6.08 3.32
CA LEU A 30 16.62 5.34 4.54
C LEU A 30 18.10 5.01 4.70
N THR A 31 18.94 5.26 3.70
CA THR A 31 20.41 5.14 3.83
C THR A 31 20.93 6.23 4.76
N GLU A 32 20.44 7.45 4.57
CA GLU A 32 20.86 8.65 5.31
C GLU A 32 20.02 8.87 6.59
N ASP A 33 18.71 8.58 6.56
CA ASP A 33 17.83 8.75 7.72
C ASP A 33 17.78 7.49 8.59
N ALA A 34 18.60 7.47 9.64
CA ALA A 34 18.68 6.35 10.58
C ALA A 34 17.39 6.13 11.39
N MET A 35 16.64 7.18 11.72
CA MET A 35 15.41 7.06 12.52
C MET A 35 14.29 6.48 11.66
N ALA A 36 14.11 7.00 10.44
CA ALA A 36 13.16 6.45 9.49
C ALA A 36 13.52 5.01 9.13
N ARG A 37 14.81 4.70 8.95
CA ARG A 37 15.28 3.35 8.67
C ARG A 37 14.86 2.36 9.76
N GLU A 38 15.12 2.67 11.04
CA GLU A 38 14.73 1.78 12.13
C GLU A 38 13.21 1.60 12.18
N TYR A 39 12.45 2.69 12.08
CA TYR A 39 11.00 2.64 12.06
C TYR A 39 10.46 1.70 10.96
N TRP A 40 10.90 1.90 9.71
CA TRP A 40 10.42 1.10 8.59
C TRP A 40 10.86 -0.36 8.72
N LEU A 41 12.12 -0.65 9.06
CA LEU A 41 12.60 -2.02 9.25
C LEU A 41 11.78 -2.74 10.33
N SER A 42 11.49 -2.09 11.47
CA SER A 42 10.62 -2.65 12.50
C SER A 42 9.21 -2.92 11.96
N CYS A 43 8.61 -2.00 11.19
CA CYS A 43 7.30 -2.23 10.58
C CYS A 43 7.28 -3.47 9.66
N PHE A 44 8.32 -3.67 8.86
CA PHE A 44 8.43 -4.83 7.97
C PHE A 44 8.70 -6.14 8.73
N GLU A 45 9.47 -6.09 9.82
CA GLU A 45 9.70 -7.24 10.71
C GLU A 45 8.41 -7.66 11.43
N ASP A 46 7.67 -6.69 11.96
CA ASP A 46 6.40 -6.93 12.66
C ASP A 46 5.33 -7.52 11.74
N ALA A 47 5.27 -7.04 10.48
CA ALA A 47 4.31 -7.53 9.49
C ALA A 47 4.64 -8.93 8.96
N LEU A 48 5.86 -9.44 9.18
CA LEU A 48 6.37 -10.66 8.55
C LEU A 48 5.49 -11.88 8.80
N ASP A 49 5.05 -12.10 10.04
CA ASP A 49 4.24 -13.25 10.38
C ASP A 49 2.85 -13.18 9.71
N GLY A 50 2.31 -11.97 9.54
CA GLY A 50 1.08 -11.73 8.75
C GLY A 50 1.28 -12.11 7.29
N VAL A 51 2.38 -11.68 6.68
CA VAL A 51 2.74 -12.03 5.29
C VAL A 51 2.88 -13.55 5.12
N VAL A 52 3.55 -14.23 6.05
CA VAL A 52 3.71 -15.71 6.05
C VAL A 52 2.35 -16.40 6.11
N LYS A 53 1.46 -15.97 7.01
CA LYS A 53 0.09 -16.52 7.10
C LYS A 53 -0.68 -16.35 5.80
N ARG A 54 -0.59 -15.18 5.16
CA ARG A 54 -1.25 -14.90 3.86
C ARG A 54 -0.64 -15.74 2.74
N ALA A 55 0.68 -15.90 2.70
CA ALA A 55 1.37 -16.75 1.73
C ALA A 55 0.86 -18.20 1.79
N VAL A 56 0.82 -18.80 2.99
CA VAL A 56 0.28 -20.17 3.18
C VAL A 56 -1.20 -20.24 2.77
N ALA A 57 -2.04 -19.29 3.22
CA ALA A 57 -3.47 -19.27 2.90
C ALA A 57 -3.78 -19.08 1.40
N SER A 58 -2.86 -18.49 0.65
CA SER A 58 -3.00 -18.32 -0.80
C SER A 58 -3.01 -19.68 -1.54
N GLN A 59 -2.29 -20.68 -1.03
CA GLN A 59 -2.09 -21.99 -1.67
C GLN A 59 -2.50 -23.19 -0.78
N PRO A 60 -3.80 -23.33 -0.41
CA PRO A 60 -4.28 -24.31 0.56
C PRO A 60 -4.16 -25.77 0.10
N LEU A 61 -3.98 -26.00 -1.21
CA LEU A 61 -3.82 -27.35 -1.78
C LEU A 61 -2.36 -27.79 -1.86
N ALA A 62 -1.40 -26.88 -1.64
CA ALA A 62 0.02 -27.19 -1.72
C ALA A 62 0.55 -27.69 -0.36
N LEU A 63 0.97 -28.95 -0.32
CA LEU A 63 1.47 -29.60 0.90
C LEU A 63 2.78 -28.97 1.42
N ASP A 64 3.56 -28.37 0.52
CA ASP A 64 4.85 -27.74 0.81
C ASP A 64 4.75 -26.24 1.16
N ALA A 65 3.54 -25.66 1.15
CA ALA A 65 3.35 -24.22 1.33
C ALA A 65 3.88 -23.72 2.67
N ALA A 66 3.66 -24.48 3.76
CA ALA A 66 4.16 -24.11 5.08
C ALA A 66 5.70 -24.12 5.14
N GLU A 67 6.34 -25.11 4.50
CA GLU A 67 7.80 -25.20 4.43
C GLU A 67 8.40 -24.06 3.61
N ARG A 68 7.83 -23.76 2.44
CA ARG A 68 8.27 -22.64 1.59
C ARG A 68 8.09 -21.30 2.30
N ALA A 69 6.96 -21.11 3.00
CA ALA A 69 6.70 -19.87 3.74
C ALA A 69 7.68 -19.68 4.91
N GLU A 70 8.12 -20.77 5.54
CA GLU A 70 9.16 -20.73 6.56
C GLU A 70 10.53 -20.35 5.97
N LYS A 71 10.90 -20.91 4.82
CA LYS A 71 12.12 -20.53 4.10
C LYS A 71 12.11 -19.06 3.68
N PHE A 72 10.96 -18.57 3.19
CA PHE A 72 10.72 -17.15 2.94
C PHE A 72 10.96 -16.31 4.20
N ARG A 73 10.34 -16.68 5.33
CA ARG A 73 10.46 -15.98 6.61
C ARG A 73 11.92 -15.81 7.02
N GLN A 74 12.68 -16.89 6.98
CA GLN A 74 14.09 -16.89 7.36
C GLN A 74 14.92 -16.01 6.44
N LYS A 75 14.77 -16.17 5.11
CA LYS A 75 15.52 -15.39 4.13
C LYS A 75 15.22 -13.90 4.20
N TYR A 76 13.94 -13.55 4.29
CA TYR A 76 13.52 -12.15 4.35
C TYR A 76 13.96 -11.47 5.65
N ARG A 77 13.79 -12.14 6.80
CA ARG A 77 14.30 -11.64 8.09
C ARG A 77 15.81 -11.39 8.07
N HIS A 78 16.58 -12.32 7.50
CA HIS A 78 18.03 -12.14 7.37
C HIS A 78 18.40 -10.90 6.52
N LYS A 79 17.65 -10.65 5.43
CA LYS A 79 17.84 -9.44 4.61
C LYS A 79 17.51 -8.16 5.37
N LEU A 80 16.43 -8.13 6.14
CA LEU A 80 16.07 -6.98 6.98
C LEU A 80 17.15 -6.69 8.04
N GLN A 81 17.66 -7.73 8.71
CA GLN A 81 18.75 -7.60 9.67
C GLN A 81 20.05 -7.09 9.01
N THR A 82 20.35 -7.55 7.80
CA THR A 82 21.50 -7.07 7.04
C THR A 82 21.35 -5.57 6.75
N LEU A 83 20.19 -5.13 6.27
CA LEU A 83 19.90 -3.73 5.97
C LEU A 83 19.92 -2.82 7.20
N ARG A 84 19.63 -3.36 8.39
CA ARG A 84 19.75 -2.62 9.67
C ARG A 84 21.20 -2.23 9.95
N HIS A 85 22.17 -3.10 9.67
CA HIS A 85 23.59 -2.88 9.96
C HIS A 85 24.38 -2.35 8.77
N GLN A 86 23.95 -2.67 7.55
CA GLN A 86 24.59 -2.33 6.29
C GLN A 86 23.51 -1.81 5.32
N PRO A 87 23.04 -0.55 5.50
CA PRO A 87 21.94 -0.01 4.70
C PRO A 87 22.25 0.05 3.20
N PHE A 88 23.53 0.16 2.83
CA PHE A 88 23.99 0.19 1.45
C PHE A 88 24.26 -1.19 0.84
N ALA A 89 23.99 -2.30 1.54
CA ALA A 89 24.35 -3.66 1.11
C ALA A 89 23.78 -4.04 -0.27
N TYR A 90 22.65 -3.44 -0.64
CA TYR A 90 21.96 -3.69 -1.92
C TYR A 90 21.73 -2.39 -2.72
N GLY A 91 22.54 -1.36 -2.50
CA GLY A 91 22.34 -0.03 -3.09
C GLY A 91 21.59 0.91 -2.15
N SER A 92 20.94 1.94 -2.71
CA SER A 92 20.16 2.91 -1.93
C SER A 92 18.99 2.21 -1.23
N LEU A 93 18.86 2.43 0.07
CA LEU A 93 17.76 1.87 0.86
C LEU A 93 16.60 2.86 0.90
N THR A 94 15.44 2.43 0.41
CA THR A 94 14.22 3.23 0.43
C THR A 94 13.03 2.35 0.83
N VAL A 95 11.87 2.95 1.11
CA VAL A 95 10.66 2.16 1.40
C VAL A 95 10.29 1.27 0.23
N ARG A 96 10.50 1.75 -1.01
CA ARG A 96 10.27 0.95 -2.22
C ARG A 96 11.20 -0.24 -2.30
N SER A 97 12.50 -0.06 -2.05
CA SER A 97 13.44 -1.17 -2.12
C SER A 97 13.16 -2.26 -1.07
N LEU A 98 12.58 -1.88 0.09
CA LEU A 98 12.08 -2.84 1.09
C LEU A 98 10.86 -3.62 0.58
N LEU A 99 9.89 -2.94 -0.04
CA LEU A 99 8.73 -3.57 -0.69
C LEU A 99 9.19 -4.54 -1.79
N ASP A 100 10.07 -4.09 -2.69
CA ASP A 100 10.60 -4.90 -3.79
C ASP A 100 11.36 -6.13 -3.25
N THR A 101 12.13 -5.96 -2.18
CA THR A 101 12.84 -7.07 -1.53
C THR A 101 11.87 -8.13 -0.99
N ARG A 102 10.74 -7.71 -0.40
CA ARG A 102 9.69 -8.63 0.06
C ARG A 102 9.08 -9.39 -1.11
N GLU A 103 8.66 -8.69 -2.16
CA GLU A 103 8.04 -9.29 -3.33
C GLU A 103 9.00 -10.27 -4.04
N HIS A 104 10.28 -9.92 -4.17
CA HIS A 104 11.28 -10.85 -4.71
C HIS A 104 11.45 -12.11 -3.87
N CYS A 105 11.50 -11.97 -2.54
CA CYS A 105 11.60 -13.14 -1.66
C CYS A 105 10.33 -14.00 -1.76
N LEU A 106 9.14 -13.41 -1.82
CA LEU A 106 7.89 -14.14 -2.00
C LEU A 106 7.87 -14.91 -3.33
N ASN A 107 8.25 -14.24 -4.43
CA ASN A 107 8.33 -14.83 -5.76
C ASN A 107 9.33 -16.00 -5.82
N GLU A 108 10.50 -15.86 -5.19
CA GLU A 108 11.52 -16.92 -5.13
C GLU A 108 11.00 -18.19 -4.45
N PHE A 109 10.13 -18.04 -3.44
CA PHE A 109 9.48 -19.16 -2.76
C PHE A 109 8.10 -19.51 -3.35
N ASN A 110 7.84 -19.12 -4.60
CA ASN A 110 6.63 -19.43 -5.37
C ASN A 110 5.33 -18.90 -4.71
N PHE A 111 5.34 -17.68 -4.18
CA PHE A 111 4.15 -16.97 -3.69
C PHE A 111 3.92 -15.64 -4.45
N PRO A 112 3.45 -15.68 -5.71
CA PRO A 112 3.40 -14.48 -6.55
C PRO A 112 2.28 -13.49 -6.20
N ASP A 113 1.18 -13.94 -5.58
CA ASP A 113 0.13 -13.05 -5.08
C ASP A 113 -0.54 -13.62 -3.81
N PRO A 114 0.08 -13.45 -2.63
CA PRO A 114 -0.46 -13.88 -1.35
C PRO A 114 -1.83 -13.25 -1.00
N TYR A 115 -2.13 -12.09 -1.59
CA TYR A 115 -3.29 -11.26 -1.23
C TYR A 115 -4.46 -11.41 -2.20
N SER A 116 -4.29 -12.13 -3.31
CA SER A 116 -5.31 -12.36 -4.35
C SER A 116 -6.72 -12.66 -3.82
N LYS A 117 -6.84 -13.63 -2.90
CA LYS A 117 -8.13 -14.03 -2.30
C LYS A 117 -8.73 -12.96 -1.38
N VAL A 118 -7.90 -12.20 -0.67
CA VAL A 118 -8.36 -11.11 0.19
C VAL A 118 -8.89 -9.99 -0.69
N LYS A 119 -8.10 -9.55 -1.68
CA LYS A 119 -8.50 -8.55 -2.67
C LYS A 119 -9.80 -8.94 -3.39
N GLN A 120 -9.98 -10.21 -3.76
CA GLN A 120 -11.21 -10.68 -4.38
C GLN A 120 -12.42 -10.50 -3.46
N ARG A 121 -12.32 -10.91 -2.18
CA ARG A 121 -13.42 -10.75 -1.21
C ARG A 121 -13.76 -9.29 -0.98
N GLU A 122 -12.74 -8.43 -0.87
CA GLU A 122 -12.94 -6.99 -0.67
C GLU A 122 -13.59 -6.34 -1.88
N ASN A 123 -13.16 -6.70 -3.09
CA ASN A 123 -13.80 -6.25 -4.33
C ASN A 123 -15.26 -6.69 -4.39
N ASP A 124 -15.57 -7.95 -4.03
CA ASP A 124 -16.95 -8.46 -4.02
C ASP A 124 -17.83 -7.69 -3.02
N VAL A 125 -17.29 -7.32 -1.86
CA VAL A 125 -17.98 -6.48 -0.87
C VAL A 125 -18.16 -5.05 -1.38
N ALA A 126 -17.10 -4.44 -1.91
CA ALA A 126 -17.14 -3.09 -2.47
C ALA A 126 -18.17 -2.97 -3.60
N LEU A 127 -18.23 -3.96 -4.50
CA LEU A 127 -19.20 -4.01 -5.59
C LEU A 127 -20.66 -4.07 -5.10
N LYS A 128 -20.93 -4.80 -4.00
CA LYS A 128 -22.28 -4.82 -3.40
C LYS A 128 -22.70 -3.45 -2.86
N HIS A 129 -21.75 -2.63 -2.41
CA HIS A 129 -22.03 -1.29 -1.89
C HIS A 129 -22.01 -0.20 -2.96
N PHE A 130 -21.36 -0.45 -4.10
CA PHE A 130 -21.11 0.54 -5.15
C PHE A 130 -22.37 1.31 -5.56
N GLN A 131 -23.44 0.61 -5.95
CA GLN A 131 -24.66 1.26 -6.43
C GLN A 131 -25.29 2.18 -5.37
N LYS A 132 -25.35 1.74 -4.11
CA LYS A 132 -25.87 2.53 -3.00
C LYS A 132 -25.05 3.81 -2.78
N VAL A 133 -23.72 3.70 -2.85
CA VAL A 133 -22.81 4.84 -2.67
C VAL A 133 -22.99 5.85 -3.82
N VAL A 134 -23.07 5.38 -5.06
CA VAL A 134 -23.28 6.25 -6.23
C VAL A 134 -24.62 7.00 -6.13
N GLN A 135 -25.71 6.30 -5.83
CA GLN A 135 -27.03 6.93 -5.66
C GLN A 135 -27.03 7.98 -4.54
N ALA A 136 -26.36 7.70 -3.42
CA ALA A 136 -26.21 8.66 -2.34
C ALA A 136 -25.46 9.92 -2.80
N LEU A 137 -24.39 9.77 -3.58
CA LEU A 137 -23.62 10.89 -4.15
C LEU A 137 -24.42 11.70 -5.16
N GLU A 138 -25.24 11.05 -5.99
CA GLU A 138 -26.09 11.71 -6.99
C GLU A 138 -27.16 12.62 -6.37
N SER A 139 -27.62 12.30 -5.17
CA SER A 139 -28.59 13.15 -4.45
C SER A 139 -28.00 14.41 -3.83
N LEU A 140 -26.67 14.54 -3.79
CA LEU A 140 -25.96 15.71 -3.27
C LEU A 140 -25.78 16.78 -4.34
N ASN A 141 -25.72 18.05 -3.92
CA ASN A 141 -25.30 19.15 -4.78
C ASN A 141 -23.80 19.05 -5.14
N MET A 142 -23.32 19.87 -6.08
CA MET A 142 -21.96 19.79 -6.60
C MET A 142 -20.90 19.85 -5.50
N GLU A 143 -20.92 20.88 -4.65
CA GLU A 143 -19.90 21.07 -3.61
C GLU A 143 -19.93 19.96 -2.55
N GLN A 144 -21.12 19.56 -2.11
CA GLN A 144 -21.29 18.46 -1.16
C GLN A 144 -20.81 17.13 -1.75
N ARG A 145 -21.09 16.89 -3.04
CA ARG A 145 -20.69 15.68 -3.76
C ARG A 145 -19.17 15.60 -3.88
N GLN A 146 -18.51 16.69 -4.26
CA GLN A 146 -17.05 16.73 -4.35
C GLN A 146 -16.40 16.47 -2.99
N PHE A 147 -16.92 17.07 -1.92
CA PHE A 147 -16.41 16.81 -0.59
C PHE A 147 -16.62 15.36 -0.14
N ALA A 148 -17.80 14.79 -0.43
CA ALA A 148 -18.10 13.40 -0.13
C ALA A 148 -17.21 12.43 -0.92
N LEU A 149 -16.89 12.73 -2.18
CA LEU A 149 -15.97 11.95 -3.01
C LEU A 149 -14.54 11.97 -2.43
N VAL A 150 -14.00 13.13 -2.08
CA VAL A 150 -12.65 13.23 -1.50
C VAL A 150 -12.57 12.49 -0.16
N LYS A 151 -13.58 12.64 0.72
CA LYS A 151 -13.65 11.84 1.96
C LYS A 151 -13.77 10.34 1.68
N GLY A 152 -14.54 9.94 0.66
CA GLY A 152 -14.67 8.55 0.25
C GLY A 152 -13.34 7.97 -0.24
N LEU A 153 -12.58 8.74 -1.03
CA LEU A 153 -11.24 8.38 -1.51
C LEU A 153 -10.27 8.16 -0.33
N LEU A 154 -10.20 9.13 0.60
CA LEU A 154 -9.34 9.04 1.78
C LEU A 154 -9.72 7.86 2.67
N ALA A 155 -11.02 7.66 2.93
CA ALA A 155 -11.50 6.54 3.74
C ALA A 155 -11.24 5.19 3.07
N GLY A 156 -11.38 5.11 1.73
CA GLY A 156 -11.07 3.91 0.97
C GLY A 156 -9.60 3.50 1.09
N ASN A 157 -8.68 4.48 1.07
CA ASN A 157 -7.26 4.21 1.30
C ASN A 157 -6.96 3.79 2.75
N VAL A 158 -7.65 4.37 3.74
CA VAL A 158 -7.56 3.94 5.16
C VAL A 158 -8.15 2.54 5.35
N PHE A 159 -9.00 2.06 4.44
CA PHE A 159 -9.53 0.70 4.46
C PHE A 159 -8.62 -0.30 3.73
N ASP A 160 -7.40 0.09 3.33
CA ASP A 160 -6.41 -0.77 2.68
C ASP A 160 -5.42 -1.37 3.71
N TRP A 161 -5.06 -2.65 3.54
CA TRP A 161 -4.16 -3.41 4.41
C TRP A 161 -2.71 -2.90 4.45
N GLY A 162 -2.39 -1.83 3.70
CA GLY A 162 -1.04 -1.31 3.54
C GLY A 162 -0.42 -0.69 4.79
N ALA A 163 -1.22 -0.25 5.77
CA ALA A 163 -0.74 0.39 6.99
C ALA A 163 -0.93 -0.50 8.23
N LYS A 164 0.09 -0.59 9.10
CA LYS A 164 0.05 -1.36 10.35
C LYS A 164 -1.19 -1.06 11.20
N ALA A 165 -1.47 0.24 11.41
CA ALA A 165 -2.62 0.70 12.19
C ALA A 165 -3.98 0.26 11.62
N VAL A 166 -4.07 0.05 10.31
CA VAL A 166 -5.30 -0.41 9.63
C VAL A 166 -5.40 -1.93 9.68
N SER A 167 -4.29 -2.63 9.43
CA SER A 167 -4.22 -4.08 9.49
C SER A 167 -4.67 -4.60 10.86
N ASP A 168 -4.22 -4.00 11.96
CA ASP A 168 -4.59 -4.42 13.31
C ASP A 168 -6.11 -4.31 13.55
N VAL A 169 -6.74 -3.25 13.05
CA VAL A 169 -8.20 -3.04 13.18
C VAL A 169 -8.98 -4.03 12.31
N LEU A 170 -8.55 -4.25 11.05
CA LEU A 170 -9.20 -5.18 10.15
C LEU A 170 -9.07 -6.66 10.58
N GLU A 171 -7.99 -7.02 11.29
CA GLU A 171 -7.82 -8.37 11.85
C GLU A 171 -8.65 -8.61 13.11
N THR A 172 -8.89 -7.56 13.90
CA THR A 172 -9.53 -7.68 15.22
C THR A 172 -11.02 -7.34 15.23
N ASP A 173 -11.50 -6.52 14.29
CA ASP A 173 -12.89 -6.11 14.20
C ASP A 173 -13.52 -6.47 12.84
N PRO A 174 -14.24 -7.61 12.75
CA PRO A 174 -14.97 -8.01 11.55
C PRO A 174 -16.10 -7.05 11.14
N ALA A 175 -16.53 -6.16 12.04
CA ALA A 175 -17.56 -5.15 11.78
C ALA A 175 -16.97 -3.82 11.29
N PHE A 176 -15.65 -3.64 11.35
CA PHE A 176 -15.00 -2.44 10.82
C PHE A 176 -15.16 -2.42 9.30
N GLY A 177 -15.88 -1.41 8.81
CA GLY A 177 -16.23 -1.25 7.40
C GLY A 177 -15.98 0.17 6.90
N PHE A 178 -16.24 0.38 5.62
CA PHE A 178 -16.04 1.66 4.94
C PHE A 178 -16.69 2.87 5.65
N GLU A 179 -17.88 2.71 6.22
CA GLU A 179 -18.54 3.81 6.95
C GLU A 179 -17.86 4.14 8.28
N GLU A 180 -17.22 3.17 8.92
CA GLU A 180 -16.47 3.41 10.16
C GLU A 180 -15.13 4.08 9.85
N ALA A 181 -14.45 3.65 8.77
CA ALA A 181 -13.25 4.32 8.26
C ALA A 181 -13.52 5.80 7.94
N LYS A 182 -14.68 6.13 7.35
CA LYS A 182 -15.09 7.52 7.10
C LYS A 182 -15.24 8.36 8.38
N LYS A 183 -15.69 7.76 9.48
CA LYS A 183 -15.83 8.47 10.78
C LYS A 183 -14.49 8.71 11.47
N GLN A 184 -13.50 7.85 11.21
CA GLN A 184 -12.15 7.97 11.76
C GLN A 184 -11.30 9.03 11.04
N LEU A 185 -11.75 9.52 9.88
CA LEU A 185 -11.07 10.62 9.20
C LEU A 185 -11.06 11.88 10.08
N GLN A 186 -9.86 12.44 10.25
CA GLN A 186 -9.69 13.71 10.95
C GLN A 186 -10.46 14.83 10.25
N ALA A 187 -11.00 15.75 11.05
CA ALA A 187 -11.59 16.97 10.55
C ALA A 187 -10.53 17.83 9.85
N ARG A 188 -10.97 18.60 8.85
CA ARG A 188 -10.12 19.61 8.20
C ARG A 188 -9.70 20.69 9.20
N PRO A 189 -8.52 21.31 9.05
CA PRO A 189 -7.58 21.12 7.94
C PRO A 189 -6.77 19.83 8.07
N TRP A 190 -6.55 19.15 6.95
CA TRP A 190 -5.61 18.02 6.89
C TRP A 190 -4.16 18.50 6.87
N LEU A 191 -3.21 17.57 7.11
CA LEU A 191 -1.77 17.87 7.12
C LEU A 191 -1.31 18.61 5.85
N VAL A 192 -1.80 18.16 4.70
CA VAL A 192 -1.71 18.87 3.43
C VAL A 192 -3.13 18.98 2.89
N ASP A 193 -3.70 20.18 2.91
CA ASP A 193 -5.10 20.41 2.58
C ASP A 193 -5.20 21.41 1.41
N ALA A 194 -5.29 20.85 0.20
CA ALA A 194 -5.51 21.60 -1.04
C ALA A 194 -6.93 21.38 -1.58
N TYR A 195 -7.89 21.02 -0.71
CA TYR A 195 -9.24 20.68 -1.16
C TYR A 195 -9.96 21.89 -1.78
N ASP A 196 -9.84 23.06 -1.18
CA ASP A 196 -10.54 24.26 -1.67
C ASP A 196 -9.99 24.71 -3.02
N ASP A 197 -8.66 24.69 -3.21
CA ASP A 197 -8.01 24.97 -4.50
C ASP A 197 -8.44 23.97 -5.59
N TRP A 198 -8.54 22.68 -5.24
CA TRP A 198 -9.03 21.66 -6.16
C TRP A 198 -10.50 21.87 -6.55
N LEU A 199 -11.35 22.20 -5.58
CA LEU A 199 -12.77 22.47 -5.81
C LEU A 199 -12.96 23.68 -6.73
N GLU A 200 -12.19 24.74 -6.52
CA GLU A 200 -12.24 25.94 -7.35
C GLU A 200 -11.83 25.63 -8.80
N ARG A 201 -10.76 24.86 -9.00
CA ARG A 201 -10.33 24.45 -10.35
C ARG A 201 -11.37 23.61 -11.07
N LEU A 202 -12.15 22.79 -10.35
CA LEU A 202 -13.22 22.00 -10.96
C LEU A 202 -14.41 22.87 -11.40
N LYS A 203 -14.73 23.95 -10.69
CA LYS A 203 -15.80 24.88 -11.09
C LYS A 203 -15.51 25.51 -12.45
N ILE A 204 -14.26 25.93 -12.65
CA ILE A 204 -13.78 26.59 -13.88
C ILE A 204 -13.89 25.67 -15.12
N ILE A 205 -13.87 24.34 -14.95
CA ILE A 205 -13.95 23.38 -16.07
C ILE A 205 -15.40 23.08 -16.49
N VAL A 206 -16.37 23.36 -15.61
CA VAL A 206 -17.79 23.00 -15.81
C VAL A 206 -18.61 24.17 -16.38
N GLU A 207 -18.08 25.39 -16.37
CA GLU A 207 -18.63 26.57 -17.08
C GLU A 207 -18.12 26.67 -18.53
#